data_AF-A0A428K824-F1
#
_entry.id   AF-A0A428K824-F1
#
_cell.length_a   1.000
_cell.length_b   1.000
_cell.length_c   1.000
_cell.angle_alpha   90.00
_cell.angle_beta   90.00
_cell.angle_gamma   90.00
#
_symmetry.space_group_name_H-M   'P 1'
#
loop_
_entity.id
_entity.type
_entity.pdbx_description
1 polymer ?
#
loop_
_entity_poly.entity_id
_entity_poly.type
_entity_poly.pdbx_seq_one_letter_code
_entity_poly.pdbx_strand_id
1 'polypeptide(L)'
;METHIITITFQDCATRYGLSETDVRDFVELGVLHPAPNVPDALHDEPLHVARVARLYHELGLSKDSLEVVLAMCQRLEQLQLELVQQQARVRQLEVFLRGSGPVLDY
;
A
#
# COMPACT_ATOMS: atom_id res chain seq x y z
N MET A 1 -1.63 0.48 -11.36
CA MET A 1 -2.84 -0.28 -11.00
C MET A 1 -3.83 0.73 -10.49
N GLU A 2 -5.06 0.74 -10.99
CA GLU A 2 -6.09 1.64 -10.47
C GLU A 2 -6.35 1.28 -9.00
N THR A 3 -6.04 2.20 -8.11
CA THR A 3 -6.30 2.07 -6.68
C THR A 3 -7.77 2.42 -6.45
N HIS A 4 -8.62 1.38 -6.50
CA HIS A 4 -10.04 1.54 -6.24
C HIS A 4 -10.25 1.82 -4.75
N ILE A 5 -10.55 3.06 -4.41
CA ILE A 5 -10.91 3.46 -3.06
C ILE A 5 -12.39 3.14 -2.83
N ILE A 6 -12.70 2.54 -1.69
CA ILE A 6 -14.07 2.25 -1.27
C ILE A 6 -14.45 3.07 -0.05
N THR A 7 -15.73 3.38 0.07
CA THR A 7 -16.31 3.81 1.35
C THR A 7 -16.98 2.61 2.01
N ILE A 8 -16.57 2.25 3.22
CA ILE A 8 -17.07 1.07 3.93
C ILE A 8 -17.28 1.41 5.40
N THR A 9 -18.38 0.93 6.00
CA THR A 9 -18.66 1.20 7.41
C THR A 9 -17.75 0.37 8.33
N PHE A 10 -17.57 0.81 9.58
CA PHE A 10 -16.78 0.05 10.56
C PHE A 10 -17.42 -1.32 10.84
N GLN A 11 -18.75 -1.39 10.83
CA GLN A 11 -19.50 -2.64 10.95
C GLN A 11 -19.20 -3.60 9.79
N ASP A 12 -19.17 -3.08 8.56
CA ASP A 12 -18.80 -3.86 7.38
C ASP A 12 -17.32 -4.30 7.44
N CYS A 13 -16.44 -3.50 8.04
CA CYS A 13 -15.05 -3.91 8.29
C CYS A 13 -14.95 -5.10 9.24
N ALA A 14 -15.77 -5.13 10.30
CA ALA A 14 -15.84 -6.26 11.22
C ALA A 14 -16.32 -7.54 10.52
N THR A 15 -17.34 -7.44 9.68
CA THR A 15 -17.88 -8.62 8.97
C THR A 15 -16.95 -9.11 7.86
N ARG A 16 -16.32 -8.20 7.11
CA ARG A 16 -15.55 -8.54 5.90
C ARG A 16 -14.07 -8.82 6.16
N TYR A 17 -13.48 -8.16 7.14
CA TYR A 17 -12.05 -8.24 7.44
C TYR A 17 -11.75 -8.73 8.86
N GLY A 18 -12.77 -8.97 9.68
CA GLY A 18 -12.60 -9.46 11.05
C GLY A 18 -12.10 -8.39 12.05
N LEU A 19 -11.96 -7.14 11.59
CA LEU A 19 -11.52 -6.03 12.42
C LEU A 19 -12.68 -5.48 13.25
N SER A 20 -12.61 -5.60 14.59
CA SER A 20 -13.66 -5.04 15.45
C SER A 20 -13.80 -3.53 15.24
N GLU A 21 -15.00 -2.97 15.45
CA GLU A 21 -15.21 -1.51 15.29
C GLU A 21 -14.27 -0.69 16.18
N THR A 22 -13.93 -1.22 17.36
CA THR A 22 -12.93 -0.62 18.27
C THR A 22 -11.54 -0.65 17.65
N ASP A 23 -11.13 -1.76 17.05
CA ASP A 23 -9.82 -1.82 16.37
C ASP A 23 -9.77 -0.87 15.18
N VAL A 24 -10.83 -0.81 14.38
CA VAL A 24 -10.93 0.11 13.23
C VAL A 24 -10.80 1.56 13.69
N ARG A 25 -11.48 1.94 14.78
CA ARG A 25 -11.41 3.30 15.34
C ARG A 25 -9.99 3.62 15.82
N ASP A 26 -9.35 2.71 16.55
CA ASP A 26 -7.97 2.89 17.00
C ASP A 26 -7.01 3.04 15.82
N PHE A 27 -7.19 2.26 14.75
CA PHE A 27 -6.37 2.40 13.54
C PHE A 27 -6.60 3.71 12.80
N VAL A 28 -7.80 4.28 12.85
CA VAL A 28 -8.09 5.62 12.34
C VAL A 28 -7.39 6.68 13.19
N GLU A 29 -7.43 6.56 14.52
CA GLU A 29 -6.75 7.48 15.44
C GLU A 29 -5.22 7.47 15.28
N LEU A 30 -4.66 6.29 14.99
CA LEU A 30 -3.24 6.11 14.67
C LEU A 30 -2.87 6.52 13.23
N GLY A 31 -3.85 6.96 12.42
CA GLY A 31 -3.62 7.36 11.03
C GLY A 31 -3.24 6.19 10.09
N VAL A 32 -3.44 4.95 10.53
CA VAL A 32 -3.18 3.73 9.73
C VAL A 32 -4.27 3.49 8.70
N LEU A 33 -5.53 3.81 9.05
CA LEU A 33 -6.69 3.74 8.17
C LEU A 33 -7.31 5.13 7.99
N HIS A 34 -7.86 5.38 6.81
CA HIS A 34 -8.40 6.70 6.49
C HIS A 34 -9.90 6.77 6.74
N PRO A 35 -10.39 7.71 7.57
CA PRO A 35 -11.82 7.90 7.78
C PRO A 35 -12.48 8.51 6.54
N ALA A 36 -13.74 8.16 6.31
CA ALA A 36 -14.49 8.72 5.20
C ALA A 36 -14.85 10.19 5.44
N PRO A 37 -14.67 11.06 4.43
CA PRO A 37 -15.12 12.44 4.54
C PRO A 37 -16.65 12.48 4.60
N ASN A 38 -17.18 13.12 5.65
CA ASN A 38 -18.62 13.37 5.85
C ASN A 38 -19.49 12.13 6.09
N VAL A 39 -18.90 10.95 6.36
CA VAL A 39 -19.65 9.75 6.75
C VAL A 39 -19.11 9.26 8.10
N PRO A 40 -19.89 9.36 9.18
CA PRO A 40 -19.45 8.87 10.49
C PRO A 40 -19.29 7.35 10.46
N ASP A 41 -18.33 6.85 11.24
CA ASP A 41 -18.05 5.41 11.40
C ASP A 41 -17.87 4.68 10.06
N ALA A 42 -17.22 5.34 9.11
CA ALA A 42 -16.85 4.78 7.82
C ALA A 42 -15.40 5.10 7.48
N LEU A 43 -14.78 4.20 6.72
CA LEU A 43 -13.46 4.35 6.13
C LEU A 43 -13.60 4.77 4.66
N HIS A 44 -12.60 5.50 4.17
CA HIS A 44 -12.41 5.79 2.76
C HIS A 44 -10.99 5.36 2.37
N ASP A 45 -10.86 4.08 2.04
CA ASP A 45 -9.55 3.45 1.87
C ASP A 45 -9.60 2.37 0.79
N GLU A 46 -8.42 1.89 0.39
CA GLU A 46 -8.30 0.80 -0.55
C GLU A 46 -8.67 -0.53 0.12
N PRO A 47 -9.50 -1.39 -0.51
CA PRO A 47 -9.87 -2.68 0.04
C PRO A 47 -8.66 -3.56 0.38
N LEU A 48 -7.60 -3.46 -0.44
CA LEU A 48 -6.36 -4.20 -0.25
C LEU A 48 -5.55 -3.67 0.94
N HIS A 49 -5.59 -2.36 1.19
CA HIS A 49 -4.94 -1.75 2.35
C HIS A 49 -5.61 -2.21 3.65
N VAL A 50 -6.94 -2.14 3.72
CA VAL A 50 -7.71 -2.64 4.89
C VAL A 50 -7.44 -4.13 5.14
N ALA A 51 -7.41 -4.94 4.08
CA ALA A 51 -7.07 -6.36 4.20
C ALA A 51 -5.64 -6.58 4.72
N ARG A 52 -4.68 -5.75 4.29
CA ARG A 52 -3.28 -5.83 4.75
C ARG A 52 -3.18 -5.51 6.23
N VAL A 53 -3.84 -4.45 6.70
CA VAL A 53 -3.92 -4.09 8.13
C VAL A 53 -4.50 -5.23 8.95
N ALA A 54 -5.63 -5.80 8.52
CA ALA A 54 -6.26 -6.93 9.21
C ALA A 54 -5.32 -8.13 9.34
N ARG A 55 -4.59 -8.48 8.27
CA ARG A 55 -3.64 -9.59 8.29
C ARG A 55 -2.43 -9.32 9.18
N LEU A 56 -1.85 -8.12 9.12
CA LEU A 56 -0.74 -7.73 9.98
C LEU A 56 -1.13 -7.80 11.47
N TYR A 57 -2.34 -7.36 11.81
CA TYR A 57 -2.83 -7.37 13.18
C TYR A 57 -3.18 -8.79 13.67
N HIS A 58 -3.99 -9.53 12.92
CA HIS A 58 -4.50 -10.83 13.36
C HIS A 58 -3.55 -12.00 13.08
N GLU A 59 -2.97 -12.08 11.88
CA GLU A 59 -2.13 -13.23 11.49
C GLU A 59 -0.72 -13.13 12.05
N LEU A 60 -0.18 -11.90 12.11
CA LEU A 60 1.20 -11.66 12.54
C LEU A 60 1.30 -11.14 13.98
N GLY A 61 0.16 -10.90 14.65
CA GLY A 61 0.11 -10.51 16.06
C GLY A 61 0.81 -9.17 16.35
N LEU A 62 0.91 -8.30 15.36
CA LEU A 62 1.56 -7.00 15.52
C LEU A 62 0.71 -6.12 16.43
N SER A 63 1.36 -5.44 17.36
CA SER A 63 0.71 -4.39 18.15
C SER A 63 0.29 -3.22 17.25
N LYS A 64 -0.75 -2.48 17.67
CA LYS A 64 -1.27 -1.34 16.92
C LYS A 64 -0.18 -0.29 16.64
N ASP A 65 0.64 0.02 17.64
CA ASP A 65 1.77 0.95 17.53
C ASP A 65 2.85 0.47 16.54
N SER A 66 3.14 -0.83 16.52
CA SER A 66 4.13 -1.38 15.57
C SER A 66 3.63 -1.38 14.13
N LEU A 67 2.31 -1.35 13.92
CA LEU A 67 1.69 -1.52 12.62
C LEU A 67 1.93 -0.31 11.71
N GLU A 68 1.90 0.91 12.27
CA GLU A 68 2.25 2.14 11.57
C GLU A 68 3.69 2.08 11.01
N VAL A 69 4.64 1.69 11.86
CA VAL A 69 6.06 1.58 11.50
C VAL A 69 6.27 0.53 10.41
N VAL A 70 5.65 -0.64 10.54
CA VAL A 70 5.77 -1.72 9.56
C VAL A 70 5.18 -1.31 8.22
N LEU A 71 4.02 -0.66 8.19
CA LEU A 71 3.41 -0.19 6.95
C LEU A 71 4.27 0.89 6.27
N ALA A 72 4.81 1.84 7.03
CA ALA A 72 5.71 2.85 6.51
C ALA A 72 7.00 2.21 5.93
N MET A 73 7.54 1.18 6.59
CA MET A 73 8.68 0.42 6.07
C MET A 73 8.32 -0.33 4.78
N CYS A 74 7.16 -0.98 4.71
CA CYS A 74 6.69 -1.65 3.50
C CYS A 74 6.55 -0.68 2.32
N GLN A 75 5.98 0.51 2.55
CA GLN A 75 5.83 1.52 1.51
C GLN A 75 7.19 2.03 1.00
N ARG A 76 8.15 2.26 1.89
CA ARG A 76 9.53 2.62 1.52
C ARG A 76 10.22 1.53 0.72
N LEU A 77 10.01 0.26 1.08
CA LEU A 77 10.55 -0.88 0.33
C LEU A 77 9.95 -0.98 -1.08
N GLU A 78 8.64 -0.78 -1.23
CA GLU A 78 7.98 -0.75 -2.53
C GLU A 78 8.54 0.37 -3.43
N GLN A 79 8.78 1.56 -2.87
CA GLN A 79 9.42 2.68 -3.57
C GLN A 79 10.84 2.33 -4.03
N LEU A 80 11.67 1.79 -3.13
CA LEU A 80 13.05 1.41 -3.46
C LEU A 80 13.11 0.30 -4.53
N GLN A 81 12.18 -0.65 -4.51
CA GLN A 81 12.08 -1.68 -5.53
C GLN A 81 11.76 -1.08 -6.91
N LEU A 82 10.83 -0.13 -6.97
CA LEU A 82 10.50 0.56 -8.21
C LEU A 82 11.72 1.32 -8.76
N GLU A 83 12.43 2.06 -7.91
CA GLU A 83 13.65 2.77 -8.29
C GLU A 83 14.72 1.81 -8.82
N LEU A 84 14.93 0.67 -8.14
CA LEU A 84 15.88 -0.34 -8.57
C LEU A 84 15.55 -0.88 -9.97
N VAL A 85 14.28 -1.19 -10.23
CA VAL A 85 13.82 -1.64 -11.55
C VAL A 85 14.10 -0.58 -12.62
N GLN A 86 13.86 0.70 -12.31
CA GLN A 86 14.16 1.81 -13.23
C GLN A 86 15.66 1.94 -13.52
N GLN A 87 16.52 1.84 -12.50
CA GLN A 87 17.97 1.90 -12.71
C GLN A 87 18.47 0.70 -13.51
N GLN A 88 17.96 -0.50 -13.23
CA GLN A 88 18.29 -1.70 -14.01
C GLN A 88 17.90 -1.54 -15.49
N ALA A 89 16.75 -0.95 -15.78
CA ALA A 89 16.33 -0.67 -17.15
C ALA A 89 17.27 0.33 -17.84
N ARG A 90 17.68 1.40 -17.16
CA ARG A 90 18.64 2.40 -17.68
C ARG A 90 20.00 1.78 -17.98
N VAL A 91 20.55 0.99 -17.05
CA VAL A 91 21.82 0.28 -17.24
C VAL A 91 21.73 -0.64 -18.45
N ARG A 92 20.65 -1.42 -18.57
CA ARG A 92 20.43 -2.30 -19.72
C ARG A 92 20.36 -1.53 -21.04
N GLN A 93 19.70 -0.37 -21.08
CA GLN A 93 19.66 0.48 -22.27
C GLN A 93 21.05 1.01 -22.66
N LEU A 94 21.84 1.45 -21.68
CA LEU A 94 23.21 1.90 -21.91
C LEU A 94 24.11 0.77 -22.41
N GLU A 95 23.99 -0.44 -21.86
CA GLU A 95 24.72 -1.61 -22.33
C GLU A 95 24.38 -1.94 -23.80
N VAL A 96 23.10 -1.89 -24.18
CA VAL A 96 22.67 -2.11 -25.57
C VAL A 96 23.23 -1.03 -26.51
N PHE A 97 23.17 0.23 -26.09
CA PHE A 97 23.74 1.35 -26.85
C PHE A 97 25.25 1.22 -27.04
N LEU A 98 26.00 0.97 -25.96
CA LEU A 98 27.46 0.82 -26.00
C LEU A 98 27.93 -0.40 -26.79
N ARG A 99 27.13 -1.47 -26.84
CA ARG A 99 27.39 -2.66 -27.68
C ARG A 99 27.06 -2.43 -29.17
N GLY A 100 26.70 -1.20 -29.57
CA GLY A 100 26.41 -0.86 -30.97
C GLY A 100 25.17 -1.55 -31.53
N SER A 101 24.30 -2.07 -30.65
CA SER A 101 23.08 -2.81 -31.01
C SER A 101 21.81 -1.99 -30.75
N GLY A 102 21.94 -0.66 -30.70
CA GLY A 102 20.80 0.26 -30.55
C GLY A 102 20.18 0.61 -31.91
N PRO A 103 18.86 0.88 -31.98
CA PRO A 103 18.22 1.28 -33.22
C PRO A 103 18.85 2.57 -33.74
N VAL A 104 19.39 2.53 -34.95
CA VAL A 104 19.78 3.74 -35.68
C VAL A 104 18.48 4.42 -36.09
N LEU A 105 18.20 5.59 -35.51
CA LEU A 105 17.19 6.48 -36.06
C LEU A 105 17.74 6.97 -37.41
N ASP A 106 17.39 6.25 -38.49
CA ASP A 106 17.61 6.71 -39.86
C ASP A 106 16.73 7.96 -40.06
N TYR A 107 17.39 9.09 -40.29
CA TYR A 107 16.80 10.37 -40.71
C TYR A 107 16.80 10.48 -42.23
#